data_AF-A0A443Q7J9-F1
#
_entry.id   AF-A0A443Q7J9-F1
#
_cell.length_a   1.000
_cell.length_b   1.000
_cell.length_c   1.000
_cell.angle_alpha   90.00
_cell.angle_beta   90.00
_cell.angle_gamma   90.00
#
_symmetry.space_group_name_H-M   'P 1'
#
loop_
_entity.id
_entity.type
_entity.pdbx_description
1 polymer ?
#
loop_
_entity_poly.entity_id
_entity_poly.type
_entity_poly.pdbx_seq_one_letter_code
_entity_poly.pdbx_strand_id
1 'polypeptide(L)'
;MQFEPIVTLNFWYFFKNFLNTVLVIQPFFDKEFTVHKFMEGAKQALVVISNHLANGNVDALKGLVSDEALEEIKRNLPYFTPSEREKLRTKMEDIKTAYAYQIGIIMNDDKRFVEITVVYWCDKMLEKQFFEMSMSGKTPNFKEFAELAKEDMSLCNYRFI
;
A
#
# COMPACT_ATOMS: atom_id res chain seq x y z
N MET A 1 -18.46 -4.71 -2.56
CA MET A 1 -17.49 -5.66 -3.15
C MET A 1 -16.89 -6.45 -1.98
N GLN A 2 -16.82 -7.78 -2.03
CA GLN A 2 -16.16 -8.55 -0.96
C GLN A 2 -14.65 -8.52 -1.24
N PHE A 3 -13.93 -7.68 -0.51
CA PHE A 3 -12.49 -7.56 -0.63
C PHE A 3 -11.81 -8.63 0.23
N GLU A 4 -11.02 -9.51 -0.38
CA GLU A 4 -10.19 -10.47 0.35
C GLU A 4 -8.76 -9.90 0.49
N PRO A 5 -8.30 -9.60 1.73
CA PRO A 5 -6.99 -9.02 1.94
C PRO A 5 -5.88 -10.00 1.56
N ILE A 6 -4.93 -9.52 0.78
CA ILE A 6 -3.74 -10.30 0.40
C ILE A 6 -2.71 -10.14 1.51
N VAL A 7 -2.58 -11.19 2.32
CA VAL A 7 -1.68 -11.25 3.48
C VAL A 7 -0.45 -12.15 3.24
N THR A 8 -0.52 -13.10 2.31
CA THR A 8 0.54 -14.10 2.11
C THR A 8 1.46 -13.76 0.94
N LEU A 9 2.73 -14.15 1.08
CA LEU A 9 3.66 -14.18 -0.03
C LEU A 9 3.33 -15.38 -0.92
N ASN A 10 3.35 -15.17 -2.24
CA ASN A 10 3.23 -16.25 -3.20
C ASN A 10 4.41 -16.21 -4.18
N PHE A 11 5.30 -17.19 -4.04
CA PHE A 11 6.53 -17.25 -4.83
C PHE A 11 6.31 -17.38 -6.33
N TRP A 12 5.18 -17.97 -6.74
CA TRP A 12 4.79 -18.06 -8.15
C TRP A 12 4.66 -16.68 -8.79
N TYR A 13 4.15 -15.70 -8.05
CA TYR A 13 4.01 -14.35 -8.58
C TYR A 13 5.33 -13.62 -8.75
N PHE A 14 6.37 -13.90 -7.97
CA PHE A 14 7.69 -13.30 -8.24
C PHE A 14 8.19 -13.67 -9.65
N PHE A 15 8.09 -14.95 -10.02
CA PHE A 15 8.48 -15.41 -11.35
C PHE A 15 7.57 -14.83 -12.45
N LYS A 16 6.25 -14.89 -12.26
CA LYS A 16 5.29 -14.36 -13.24
C LYS A 16 5.43 -12.85 -13.44
N ASN A 17 5.66 -12.09 -12.37
CA ASN A 17 5.87 -10.64 -12.42
C ASN A 17 7.15 -10.31 -13.20
N PHE A 18 8.22 -11.07 -12.99
CA PHE A 18 9.46 -10.91 -13.75
C PHE A 18 9.23 -11.16 -15.25
N LEU A 19 8.56 -12.27 -15.61
CA LEU A 19 8.25 -12.56 -17.01
C LEU A 19 7.38 -11.47 -17.65
N ASN A 20 6.30 -11.03 -16.99
CA ASN A 20 5.43 -9.98 -17.51
C ASN A 20 6.19 -8.66 -17.71
N THR A 21 7.09 -8.32 -16.78
CA THR A 21 7.93 -7.12 -16.87
C THR A 21 8.84 -7.16 -18.10
N VAL A 22 9.62 -8.23 -18.26
CA VAL A 22 10.65 -8.33 -19.30
C VAL A 22 10.08 -8.66 -20.68
N LEU A 23 9.07 -9.54 -20.74
CA LEU A 23 8.55 -10.05 -22.01
C LEU A 23 7.38 -9.23 -22.54
N VAL A 24 6.71 -8.44 -21.70
CA VAL A 24 5.50 -7.74 -22.14
C VAL A 24 5.53 -6.23 -21.86
N ILE A 25 5.79 -5.80 -20.63
CA ILE A 25 5.75 -4.38 -20.28
C ILE A 25 6.88 -3.63 -21.00
N GLN A 26 8.13 -4.09 -20.83
CA GLN A 26 9.29 -3.43 -21.45
C GLN A 26 9.22 -3.39 -22.98
N PRO A 27 8.81 -4.46 -23.69
CA PRO A 27 8.78 -4.43 -25.15
C PRO A 27 7.60 -3.67 -25.75
N PHE A 28 6.42 -3.68 -25.09
CA PHE A 28 5.17 -3.22 -25.71
C PHE A 28 4.52 -2.00 -25.04
N PHE A 29 4.89 -1.65 -23.81
CA PHE A 29 4.25 -0.57 -23.06
C PHE A 29 5.24 0.54 -22.70
N ASP A 30 6.29 0.20 -21.96
CA ASP A 30 7.29 1.16 -21.48
C ASP A 30 8.66 0.49 -21.33
N LYS A 31 9.56 0.82 -22.25
CA LYS A 31 10.92 0.25 -22.33
C LYS A 31 11.78 0.53 -21.10
N GLU A 32 11.52 1.63 -20.39
CA GLU A 32 12.28 2.02 -19.20
C GLU A 32 11.63 1.56 -17.90
N PHE A 33 10.50 0.85 -18.00
CA PHE A 33 9.78 0.36 -16.85
C PHE A 33 10.65 -0.56 -16.01
N THR A 34 10.68 -0.26 -14.71
CA THR A 34 11.23 -1.15 -13.68
C THR A 34 10.28 -1.18 -12.50
N VAL A 35 10.09 -2.37 -11.93
CA VAL A 35 9.27 -2.53 -10.72
C VAL A 35 9.81 -1.66 -9.58
N HIS A 36 11.13 -1.46 -9.49
CA HIS A 36 11.74 -0.61 -8.47
C HIS A 36 11.26 0.86 -8.55
N LYS A 37 11.40 1.50 -9.72
CA LYS A 37 10.92 2.89 -9.91
C LYS A 37 9.41 3.00 -9.71
N PHE A 38 8.65 2.02 -10.19
CA PHE A 38 7.20 1.97 -9.96
C PHE A 38 6.89 1.95 -8.46
N MET A 39 7.58 1.11 -7.69
CA MET A 39 7.38 0.99 -6.24
C MET A 39 7.72 2.27 -5.47
N GLU A 40 8.67 3.09 -5.94
CA GLU A 40 8.94 4.41 -5.34
C GLU A 40 7.72 5.33 -5.45
N GLY A 41 7.15 5.44 -6.64
CA GLY A 41 5.91 6.20 -6.86
C GLY A 41 4.70 5.60 -6.13
N ALA A 42 4.60 4.27 -6.07
CA ALA A 42 3.50 3.59 -5.42
C ALA A 42 3.48 3.87 -3.89
N LYS A 43 4.66 3.88 -3.23
CA LYS A 43 4.77 4.27 -1.82
C LYS A 43 4.34 5.73 -1.60
N GLN A 44 4.73 6.64 -2.49
CA GLN A 44 4.30 8.04 -2.42
C GLN A 44 2.78 8.16 -2.56
N ALA A 45 2.18 7.40 -3.48
CA ALA A 45 0.72 7.39 -3.66
C ALA A 45 -0.01 6.94 -2.38
N LEU A 46 0.46 5.88 -1.70
CA LEU A 46 -0.08 5.46 -0.40
C LEU A 46 -0.03 6.60 0.63
N VAL A 47 1.12 7.27 0.77
CA VAL A 47 1.29 8.38 1.71
C VAL A 47 0.34 9.54 1.37
N VAL A 48 0.23 9.93 0.11
CA VAL A 48 -0.66 11.02 -0.32
C VAL A 48 -2.13 10.68 -0.04
N ILE A 49 -2.59 9.52 -0.50
CA ILE A 49 -3.99 9.09 -0.35
C ILE A 49 -4.35 8.93 1.12
N SER A 50 -3.51 8.27 1.91
CA SER A 50 -3.75 8.07 3.35
C SER A 50 -3.84 9.40 4.12
N ASN A 51 -3.03 10.40 3.77
CA ASN A 51 -3.11 11.74 4.38
C ASN A 51 -4.41 12.46 4.03
N HIS A 52 -4.89 12.37 2.78
CA HIS A 52 -6.19 12.93 2.39
C HIS A 52 -7.35 12.25 3.12
N LEU A 53 -7.31 10.91 3.25
CA LEU A 53 -8.30 10.14 4.00
C LEU A 53 -8.33 10.55 5.48
N ALA A 54 -7.17 10.67 6.12
CA ALA A 54 -7.07 11.09 7.52
C ALA A 54 -7.65 12.50 7.76
N ASN A 55 -7.45 13.40 6.80
CA ASN A 55 -7.98 14.76 6.85
C ASN A 55 -9.47 14.86 6.42
N GLY A 56 -10.09 13.76 5.98
CA GLY A 56 -11.45 13.78 5.44
C GLY A 56 -11.60 14.53 4.11
N ASN A 57 -10.50 14.81 3.41
CA ASN A 57 -10.50 15.57 2.16
C ASN A 57 -10.75 14.63 0.98
N VAL A 58 -12.00 14.18 0.83
CA VAL A 58 -12.39 13.23 -0.21
C VAL A 58 -12.32 13.85 -1.61
N ASP A 59 -12.59 15.15 -1.74
CA ASP A 59 -12.54 15.84 -3.04
C ASP A 59 -11.14 15.85 -3.64
N ALA A 60 -10.10 15.95 -2.82
CA ALA A 60 -8.71 15.89 -3.28
C ALA A 60 -8.29 14.51 -3.81
N LEU A 61 -9.09 13.45 -3.56
CA LEU A 61 -8.84 12.11 -4.11
C LEU A 61 -9.34 11.97 -5.54
N LYS A 62 -10.15 12.92 -6.04
CA LYS A 62 -10.67 12.89 -7.41
C LYS A 62 -9.52 12.92 -8.42
N GLY A 63 -9.45 11.92 -9.28
CA GLY A 63 -8.37 11.75 -10.27
C GLY A 63 -7.09 11.13 -9.71
N LEU A 64 -6.99 10.89 -8.40
CA LEU A 64 -5.90 10.12 -7.79
C LEU A 64 -6.27 8.65 -7.58
N VAL A 65 -7.56 8.37 -7.40
CA VAL A 65 -8.12 7.02 -7.28
C VAL A 65 -9.20 6.81 -8.35
N SER A 66 -9.55 5.55 -8.61
CA SER A 66 -10.65 5.23 -9.53
C SER A 66 -12.00 5.72 -8.97
N ASP A 67 -12.97 5.94 -9.85
CA ASP A 67 -14.31 6.38 -9.45
C ASP A 67 -14.97 5.37 -8.50
N GLU A 68 -14.76 4.07 -8.71
CA GLU A 68 -15.30 3.03 -7.83
C GLU A 68 -14.72 3.13 -6.41
N ALA A 69 -13.41 3.36 -6.29
CA ALA A 69 -12.75 3.56 -5.01
C ALA A 69 -13.22 4.85 -4.33
N LEU A 70 -13.37 5.94 -5.10
CA LEU A 70 -13.85 7.22 -4.59
C LEU A 70 -15.27 7.10 -4.01
N GLU A 71 -16.17 6.39 -4.71
CA GLU A 71 -17.52 6.17 -4.24
C GLU A 71 -17.58 5.29 -2.99
N GLU A 72 -16.72 4.27 -2.86
CA GLU A 72 -16.59 3.48 -1.63
C GLU A 72 -16.10 4.34 -0.46
N ILE A 73 -15.10 5.20 -0.69
CA ILE A 73 -14.57 6.12 0.32
C ILE A 73 -15.65 7.11 0.79
N LYS A 74 -16.39 7.72 -0.15
CA LYS A 74 -17.50 8.64 0.17
C LYS A 74 -18.58 7.98 1.02
N ARG A 75 -18.88 6.70 0.76
CA ARG A 75 -19.86 5.94 1.55
C ARG A 75 -19.37 5.66 2.96
N ASN A 76 -18.10 5.26 3.13
CA ASN A 76 -17.61 4.70 4.39
C ASN A 76 -16.93 5.72 5.31
N LEU A 77 -16.16 6.66 4.77
CA LEU A 77 -15.36 7.60 5.56
C LEU A 77 -16.18 8.48 6.53
N PRO A 78 -17.44 8.88 6.23
CA PRO A 78 -18.28 9.61 7.18
C PRO A 78 -18.56 8.87 8.49
N TYR A 79 -18.56 7.53 8.48
CA TYR A 79 -18.80 6.72 9.69
C TYR A 79 -17.58 6.67 10.63
N PHE A 80 -16.41 7.13 10.17
CA PHE A 80 -15.20 7.15 10.97
C PHE A 80 -15.18 8.42 11.82
N THR A 81 -14.92 8.24 13.12
CA THR A 81 -14.58 9.35 14.02
C THR A 81 -13.27 10.02 13.60
N PRO A 82 -13.00 11.25 14.05
CA PRO A 82 -11.71 11.91 13.78
C PRO A 82 -10.50 11.08 14.19
N SER A 83 -10.57 10.36 15.32
CA SER A 83 -9.49 9.48 15.79
C SER A 83 -9.30 8.27 14.88
N GLU A 84 -10.39 7.65 14.41
CA GLU A 84 -10.31 6.53 13.46
C GLU A 84 -9.77 6.96 12.09
N ARG A 85 -10.10 8.18 11.62
CA ARG A 85 -9.50 8.72 10.40
C ARG A 85 -8.02 8.99 10.57
N GLU A 86 -7.60 9.52 11.72
CA GLU A 86 -6.18 9.73 11.99
C GLU A 86 -5.40 8.41 11.97
N LYS A 87 -6.00 7.30 12.41
CA LYS A 87 -5.45 5.95 12.25
C LYS A 87 -5.29 5.50 10.80
N LEU A 88 -5.81 6.22 9.80
CA LEU A 88 -5.53 5.95 8.39
C LEU A 88 -4.23 6.61 7.92
N ARG A 89 -3.77 7.69 8.58
CA ARG A 89 -2.60 8.46 8.16
C ARG A 89 -1.35 7.60 8.11
N THR A 90 -0.65 7.57 6.98
CA THR A 90 0.59 6.83 6.81
C THR A 90 1.69 7.76 6.34
N LYS A 91 2.86 7.68 6.96
CA LYS A 91 4.09 8.35 6.56
C LYS A 91 5.02 7.36 5.85
N MET A 92 6.04 7.91 5.18
CA MET A 92 7.02 7.08 4.48
C MET A 92 7.79 6.18 5.45
N GLU A 93 8.16 6.69 6.65
CA GLU A 93 8.84 5.91 7.69
C GLU A 93 7.99 4.75 8.25
N ASP A 94 6.67 4.84 8.16
CA ASP A 94 5.77 3.79 8.66
C ASP A 94 5.81 2.55 7.74
N ILE A 95 6.20 2.70 6.46
CA ILE A 95 6.18 1.60 5.48
C ILE A 95 7.37 0.66 5.74
N LYS A 96 7.09 -0.45 6.41
CA LYS A 96 8.08 -1.48 6.75
C LYS A 96 8.55 -2.26 5.54
N THR A 97 7.56 -2.79 4.84
CA THR A 97 7.77 -3.68 3.71
C THR A 97 6.69 -3.37 2.68
N ALA A 98 7.11 -3.26 1.43
CA ALA A 98 6.20 -3.12 0.31
C ALA A 98 6.71 -3.94 -0.86
N TYR A 99 5.81 -4.61 -1.56
CA TYR A 99 6.17 -5.38 -2.75
C TYR A 99 5.02 -5.41 -3.74
N ALA A 100 5.36 -5.43 -5.04
CA ALA A 100 4.42 -5.73 -6.10
C ALA A 100 4.06 -7.22 -6.00
N TYR A 101 2.84 -7.50 -5.52
CA TYR A 101 2.33 -8.85 -5.37
C TYR A 101 2.03 -9.47 -6.72
N GLN A 102 1.29 -8.77 -7.57
CA GLN A 102 0.87 -9.29 -8.86
C GLN A 102 0.97 -8.19 -9.92
N ILE A 103 1.55 -8.52 -11.06
CA ILE A 103 1.58 -7.70 -12.26
C ILE A 103 0.78 -8.43 -13.33
N GLY A 104 -0.35 -7.86 -13.73
CA GLY A 104 -1.28 -8.37 -14.73
C GLY A 104 -1.33 -7.48 -15.96
N ILE A 105 -1.90 -8.02 -17.04
CA ILE A 105 -2.20 -7.26 -18.26
C ILE A 105 -3.67 -7.44 -18.54
N ILE A 106 -4.38 -6.31 -18.55
CA ILE A 106 -5.79 -6.26 -18.91
C ILE A 106 -5.85 -5.94 -20.40
N MET A 107 -6.52 -6.82 -21.14
CA MET A 107 -6.83 -6.62 -22.55
C MET A 107 -8.32 -6.32 -22.63
N ASN A 108 -8.65 -5.08 -22.93
CA ASN A 108 -9.99 -4.66 -23.34
C ASN A 108 -9.95 -4.35 -24.83
N ASP A 109 -11.04 -4.59 -25.56
CA ASP A 109 -11.14 -4.61 -27.03
C ASP A 109 -10.09 -3.76 -27.79
N ASP A 110 -9.96 -2.46 -27.45
CA ASP A 110 -8.98 -1.55 -28.08
C ASP A 110 -7.85 -1.03 -27.17
N LYS A 111 -7.85 -1.39 -25.87
CA LYS A 111 -6.91 -0.85 -24.88
C LYS A 111 -6.27 -1.93 -24.05
N ARG A 112 -4.96 -1.78 -23.85
CA ARG A 112 -4.19 -2.65 -22.97
C ARG A 112 -3.71 -1.83 -21.78
N PHE A 113 -3.88 -2.39 -20.59
CA PHE A 113 -3.43 -1.78 -19.35
C PHE A 113 -2.57 -2.75 -18.58
N VAL A 114 -1.60 -2.21 -17.86
CA VAL A 114 -0.82 -2.98 -16.88
C VAL A 114 -1.47 -2.76 -15.54
N GLU A 115 -1.92 -3.85 -14.91
CA GLU A 115 -2.43 -3.79 -13.55
C GLU A 115 -1.33 -4.23 -12.59
N ILE A 116 -1.10 -3.47 -11.52
CA ILE A 116 -0.14 -3.84 -10.47
C ILE A 116 -0.82 -3.79 -9.12
N THR A 117 -0.86 -4.94 -8.45
CA THR A 117 -1.30 -5.04 -7.06
C THR A 117 -0.09 -4.93 -6.15
N VAL A 118 -0.11 -3.95 -5.26
CA VAL A 118 0.94 -3.70 -4.26
C VAL A 118 0.40 -3.98 -2.86
N VAL A 119 1.22 -4.65 -2.06
CA VAL A 119 0.95 -4.93 -0.65
C VAL A 119 1.91 -4.09 0.19
N TYR A 120 1.39 -3.33 1.14
CA TYR A 120 2.17 -2.57 2.11
C TYR A 120 1.88 -3.06 3.52
N TRP A 121 2.94 -3.24 4.29
CA TRP A 121 2.88 -3.43 5.73
C TRP A 121 3.37 -2.14 6.38
N CYS A 122 2.50 -1.48 7.14
CA CYS A 122 2.81 -0.23 7.80
C CYS A 122 2.78 -0.40 9.32
N ASP A 123 3.78 0.15 10.01
CA ASP A 123 3.89 0.13 11.47
C ASP A 123 4.14 1.56 11.95
N LYS A 124 3.11 2.15 12.57
CA LYS A 124 3.06 3.56 12.97
C LYS A 124 3.70 3.83 14.32
N MET A 125 3.97 2.78 15.09
CA MET A 125 4.59 2.90 16.40
C MET A 125 6.09 2.67 16.36
N LEU A 126 6.63 2.29 15.20
CA LEU A 126 8.03 1.96 15.08
C LEU A 126 8.97 3.08 15.57
N GLU A 127 8.78 4.31 15.12
CA GLU A 127 9.67 5.41 15.48
C GLU A 127 9.60 5.71 16.98
N LYS A 128 8.38 5.69 17.54
CA LYS A 128 8.14 5.87 18.97
C LYS A 128 8.77 4.74 19.80
N GLN A 129 8.65 3.49 19.34
CA GLN A 129 9.25 2.33 19.99
C GLN A 129 10.78 2.40 19.93
N PHE A 130 11.38 2.76 18.79
CA PHE A 130 12.84 2.97 18.70
C PHE A 130 13.31 4.07 19.63
N PHE A 131 12.57 5.18 19.69
CA PHE A 131 12.88 6.29 20.58
C PHE A 131 12.78 5.88 22.06
N GLU A 132 11.69 5.24 22.47
CA GLU A 132 11.48 4.73 23.84
C GLU A 132 12.53 3.67 24.24
N MET A 133 12.91 2.78 23.31
CA MET A 133 14.01 1.82 23.51
C MET A 133 15.35 2.52 23.70
N SER A 134 15.64 3.56 22.91
CA SER A 134 16.88 4.33 23.05
C SER A 134 16.96 5.11 24.38
N MET A 135 15.81 5.55 24.89
CA MET A 135 15.71 6.35 26.12
C MET A 135 15.64 5.51 27.40
N SER A 136 15.06 4.31 27.35
CA SER A 136 14.84 3.49 28.55
C SER A 136 16.01 2.59 28.93
N GLY A 137 16.98 2.39 28.02
CA GLY A 137 18.10 1.45 28.22
C GLY A 137 17.67 -0.01 28.40
N LYS A 138 16.37 -0.31 28.21
CA LYS A 138 15.80 -1.66 28.31
C LYS A 138 15.68 -2.25 26.92
N THR A 139 16.24 -3.45 26.72
CA THR A 139 15.92 -4.27 25.56
C THR A 139 14.60 -4.99 25.83
N PRO A 140 13.50 -4.67 25.13
CA PRO A 140 12.28 -5.44 25.26
C PRO A 140 12.55 -6.89 24.83
N ASN A 141 11.95 -7.82 25.55
CA ASN A 141 11.94 -9.21 25.14
C ASN A 141 11.14 -9.31 23.82
N PHE A 142 11.63 -10.10 22.87
CA PHE A 142 11.04 -10.30 21.54
C PHE A 142 9.52 -10.52 21.56
N LYS A 143 8.99 -11.16 22.61
CA LYS A 143 7.57 -11.42 22.79
C LYS A 143 6.74 -10.16 23.09
N GLU A 144 7.22 -9.28 23.96
CA GLU A 144 6.54 -8.01 24.27
C GLU A 144 6.54 -7.07 23.06
N PHE A 145 7.68 -7.01 22.35
CA PHE A 145 7.77 -6.27 21.10
C PHE A 145 6.82 -6.84 20.04
N ALA A 146 6.73 -8.17 19.91
CA ALA A 146 5.85 -8.82 18.93
C ALA A 146 4.35 -8.66 19.26
N GLU A 147 3.97 -8.58 20.53
CA GLU A 147 2.58 -8.32 20.94
C GLU A 147 2.17 -6.87 20.67
N LEU A 148 3.02 -5.90 21.03
CA LEU A 148 2.81 -4.48 20.72
C LEU A 148 2.78 -4.20 19.21
N ALA A 149 3.70 -4.80 18.45
CA ALA A 149 3.78 -4.62 17.00
C ALA A 149 2.56 -5.23 16.26
N LYS A 150 1.81 -6.16 16.86
CA LYS A 150 0.63 -6.75 16.24
C LYS A 150 -0.60 -5.85 16.29
N GLU A 151 -0.73 -4.99 17.30
CA GLU A 151 -1.93 -4.14 17.46
C GLU A 151 -1.95 -2.95 16.50
N ASP A 152 -0.78 -2.43 16.09
CA ASP A 152 -0.67 -1.20 15.28
C ASP A 152 -0.22 -1.44 13.83
N MET A 153 -0.12 -2.69 13.40
CA MET A 153 0.27 -3.02 12.04
C MET A 153 -0.92 -2.90 11.09
N SER A 154 -0.79 -2.01 10.10
CA SER A 154 -1.78 -1.83 9.04
C SER A 154 -1.34 -2.53 7.76
N LEU A 155 -2.23 -3.33 7.19
CA LEU A 155 -2.07 -3.90 5.86
C LEU A 155 -2.81 -3.05 4.83
N CYS A 156 -2.12 -2.60 3.80
CA CYS A 156 -2.74 -1.86 2.70
C CYS A 156 -2.54 -2.60 1.38
N ASN A 157 -3.63 -2.87 0.67
CA ASN A 157 -3.61 -3.46 -0.66
C ASN A 157 -4.08 -2.42 -1.67
N TYR A 158 -3.22 -2.06 -2.62
CA TYR A 158 -3.52 -1.09 -3.67
C TYR A 158 -3.46 -1.77 -5.01
N ARG A 159 -4.41 -1.44 -5.88
CA ARG A 159 -4.46 -1.89 -7.27
C ARG A 159 -4.29 -0.67 -8.18
N PHE A 160 -3.19 -0.63 -8.91
CA PHE A 160 -2.86 0.40 -9.89
C PHE A 160 -3.23 -0.10 -11.29
N ILE A 161 -3.86 0.73 -12.11
CA ILE A 161 -4.38 0.40 -13.45
C ILE A 161 -4.07 1.57 -14.39
#